data_AF-A0A6B2DY03-F1
#
_entry.id   AF-A0A6B2DY03-F1
#
_cell.length_a   1.000
_cell.length_b   1.000
_cell.length_c   1.000
_cell.angle_alpha   90.00
_cell.angle_beta   90.00
_cell.angle_gamma   90.00
#
_symmetry.space_group_name_H-M   'P 1'
#
loop_
_entity.id
_entity.type
_entity.pdbx_description
1 polymer ?
#
loop_
_entity_poly.entity_id
_entity_poly.type
_entity_poly.pdbx_seq_one_letter_code
_entity_poly.pdbx_strand_id
1 'polypeptide(L)'
;MELLGQVTELLRGALGSPWLWVVVFAVSGLDALLPFMPSETTVVTVAVLLGPDPAQLTLLAAVAAGGAWAGDCLGYAVGRSA
;
A
#
# COMPACT_ATOMS: atom_id res chain seq x y z
N MET A 1 11.03 -24.85 -16.53
CA MET A 1 11.46 -24.60 -15.15
C MET A 1 12.23 -23.29 -15.01
N GLU A 2 13.08 -22.89 -15.96
CA GLU A 2 13.77 -21.59 -15.92
C GLU A 2 12.85 -20.36 -16.06
N LEU A 3 11.82 -20.41 -16.92
CA LEU A 3 10.88 -19.30 -17.11
C LEU A 3 10.13 -18.92 -15.81
N LEU A 4 9.70 -19.92 -15.05
CA LEU A 4 9.07 -19.72 -13.75
C LEU A 4 10.06 -19.07 -12.76
N GLY A 5 11.33 -19.47 -12.79
CA GLY A 5 12.40 -18.87 -12.00
C GLY A 5 12.63 -17.39 -12.33
N GLN A 6 12.69 -17.02 -13.61
CA GLN A 6 12.84 -15.63 -14.03
C GLN A 6 11.64 -14.77 -13.64
N VAL A 7 10.42 -15.30 -13.77
CA VAL A 7 9.20 -14.60 -13.35
C VAL A 7 9.19 -14.41 -11.84
N THR A 8 9.54 -15.44 -11.04
CA THR A 8 9.63 -15.30 -9.58
C THR A 8 10.68 -14.29 -9.15
N GLU A 9 11.79 -14.16 -9.87
CA GLU A 9 12.86 -13.23 -9.49
C GLU A 9 12.59 -11.80 -9.92
N LEU A 10 11.89 -11.59 -11.03
CA LEU A 10 11.31 -10.29 -11.38
C LEU A 10 10.24 -9.86 -10.37
N LEU A 11 9.36 -10.78 -9.96
CA LEU A 11 8.36 -10.53 -8.90
C LEU A 11 9.04 -10.23 -7.56
N ARG A 12 10.08 -10.97 -7.19
CA ARG A 12 10.84 -10.74 -5.95
C ARG A 12 11.59 -9.40 -5.97
N GLY A 13 12.15 -9.01 -7.11
CA GLY A 13 12.74 -7.69 -7.32
C GLY A 13 11.72 -6.55 -7.25
N ALA A 14 10.50 -6.77 -7.77
CA ALA A 14 9.40 -5.81 -7.68
C ALA A 14 8.81 -5.70 -6.26
N LEU A 15 8.68 -6.82 -5.54
CA LEU A 15 8.23 -6.88 -4.15
C LEU A 15 9.29 -6.36 -3.17
N GLY A 16 10.58 -6.45 -3.51
CA GLY A 16 11.68 -5.82 -2.79
C GLY A 16 11.82 -4.32 -3.02
N SER A 17 11.04 -3.76 -3.96
CA SER A 17 11.05 -2.33 -4.26
C SER A 17 10.36 -1.54 -3.15
N PRO A 18 11.06 -0.61 -2.45
CA PRO A 18 10.45 0.21 -1.40
C PRO A 18 9.24 1.02 -1.87
N TRP A 19 9.15 1.26 -3.18
CA TRP A 19 8.09 2.01 -3.82
C TRP A 19 6.71 1.42 -3.63
N LEU A 20 6.59 0.10 -3.49
CA LEU A 20 5.30 -0.56 -3.29
C LEU A 20 4.67 -0.10 -1.96
N TRP A 21 5.47 -0.06 -0.91
CA TRP A 21 5.06 0.45 0.41
C TRP A 21 4.72 1.95 0.38
N VAL A 22 5.50 2.74 -0.36
CA VAL A 22 5.24 4.18 -0.54
C VAL A 22 3.92 4.42 -1.26
N VAL A 23 3.62 3.63 -2.31
CA VAL A 23 2.34 3.73 -3.05
C VAL A 23 1.18 3.35 -2.15
N VAL A 24 1.26 2.25 -1.39
CA VAL A 24 0.20 1.86 -0.44
C VAL A 24 -0.03 2.97 0.59
N PHE A 25 1.03 3.50 1.19
CA PHE A 25 0.94 4.58 2.16
C PHE A 25 0.26 5.83 1.55
N ALA A 26 0.70 6.24 0.36
CA ALA A 26 0.17 7.42 -0.32
C ALA A 26 -1.30 7.24 -0.73
N VAL A 27 -1.65 6.09 -1.30
CA VAL A 27 -3.02 5.74 -1.71
C VAL A 27 -3.96 5.70 -0.50
N SER A 28 -3.56 5.03 0.58
CA SER A 28 -4.35 4.98 1.81
C SER A 28 -4.48 6.36 2.48
N GLY A 29 -3.45 7.22 2.42
CA GLY A 29 -3.54 8.58 2.96
C GLY A 29 -4.37 9.53 2.09
N LEU A 30 -4.38 9.32 0.77
CA LEU A 30 -5.21 10.11 -0.15
C LEU A 30 -6.69 9.73 -0.07
N ASP A 31 -7.04 8.55 0.42
CA ASP A 31 -8.42 8.10 0.62
C ASP A 31 -9.24 9.04 1.52
N ALA A 32 -8.59 9.59 2.56
CA ALA A 32 -9.18 10.57 3.47
C ALA A 32 -9.47 11.93 2.80
N LEU A 33 -8.75 12.25 1.72
CA LEU A 33 -8.82 13.54 1.03
C LEU A 33 -9.63 13.49 -0.26
N LEU A 34 -9.67 12.32 -0.92
CA LEU A 34 -10.24 12.14 -2.25
C LEU A 34 -11.27 11.00 -2.22
N PRO A 35 -12.58 11.29 -2.34
CA PRO A 35 -13.64 10.29 -2.20
C PRO A 35 -13.68 9.23 -3.33
N PHE A 36 -12.80 9.34 -4.34
CA PHE A 36 -12.73 8.42 -5.47
C PHE A 36 -11.53 7.46 -5.41
N MET A 37 -10.68 7.55 -4.38
CA MET A 37 -9.46 6.74 -4.29
C MET A 37 -9.81 5.26 -4.00
N PRO A 38 -9.43 4.30 -4.85
CA PRO A 38 -9.71 2.88 -4.61
C PRO A 38 -8.64 2.28 -3.67
N SER A 39 -8.67 2.69 -2.39
CA SER A 39 -7.71 2.27 -1.37
C SER A 39 -7.80 0.77 -1.07
N GLU A 40 -9.02 0.25 -0.91
CA GLU A 40 -9.31 -1.17 -0.66
C GLU A 40 -8.76 -2.06 -1.77
N THR A 41 -9.09 -1.75 -3.03
CA THR A 41 -8.63 -2.53 -4.19
C THR A 41 -7.11 -2.56 -4.29
N THR A 42 -6.44 -1.44 -3.96
CA THR A 42 -4.97 -1.35 -3.99
C THR A 42 -4.35 -2.24 -2.92
N VAL A 43 -4.81 -2.15 -1.66
CA VAL A 43 -4.32 -2.97 -0.55
C VAL A 43 -4.59 -4.46 -0.80
N VAL A 44 -5.78 -4.81 -1.27
CA VAL A 44 -6.14 -6.20 -1.58
C VAL A 44 -5.28 -6.77 -2.71
N THR A 45 -5.03 -6.00 -3.78
CA THR A 45 -4.14 -6.42 -4.87
C THR A 45 -2.73 -6.70 -4.35
N VAL A 46 -2.20 -5.82 -3.50
CA VAL A 46 -0.89 -6.00 -2.89
C VAL A 46 -0.85 -7.22 -1.97
N ALA A 47 -1.89 -7.43 -1.17
CA ALA A 47 -2.01 -8.61 -0.31
C ALA A 47 -1.99 -9.92 -1.11
N VAL A 48 -2.71 -9.95 -2.25
CA VAL A 48 -2.70 -11.11 -3.16
C VAL A 48 -1.31 -11.34 -3.76
N LEU A 49 -0.57 -10.28 -4.09
CA LEU A 49 0.79 -10.38 -4.64
C LEU A 49 1.84 -10.83 -3.61
N LEU A 50 1.70 -10.43 -2.34
CA LEU A 50 2.56 -10.88 -1.24
C LEU A 50 2.30 -12.36 -0.90
N GLY A 51 1.07 -12.84 -1.13
CA GLY A 51 0.67 -14.20 -0.82
C GLY A 51 0.44 -14.42 0.68
N PRO A 52 0.28 -15.68 1.14
CA PRO A 52 -0.05 -16.01 2.52
C PRO A 52 1.17 -15.91 3.45
N ASP A 53 1.85 -14.78 3.47
CA ASP A 53 2.92 -14.45 4.41
C ASP A 53 2.36 -13.52 5.51
N PRO A 54 2.10 -14.03 6.72
CA PRO A 54 1.50 -13.23 7.79
C PRO A 54 2.38 -12.04 8.20
N ALA A 55 3.71 -12.14 8.11
CA ALA A 55 4.59 -11.02 8.48
C ALA A 55 4.42 -9.84 7.50
N GLN A 56 4.40 -10.15 6.20
CA GLN A 56 4.23 -9.15 5.14
C GLN A 56 2.82 -8.57 5.13
N LEU A 57 1.79 -9.38 5.35
CA LEU A 57 0.40 -8.90 5.46
C LEU A 57 0.21 -7.98 6.67
N THR A 58 0.85 -8.28 7.80
CA THR A 58 0.82 -7.41 8.98
C THR A 58 1.54 -6.08 8.70
N LEU A 59 2.66 -6.12 7.99
CA LEU A 59 3.39 -4.92 7.58
C LEU A 59 2.56 -4.07 6.61
N LEU A 60 1.86 -4.71 5.67
CA LEU A 60 0.93 -4.05 4.76
C LEU A 60 -0.21 -3.35 5.50
N ALA A 61 -0.84 -4.05 6.44
CA ALA A 61 -1.87 -3.46 7.28
C ALA A 61 -1.35 -2.26 8.07
N ALA A 62 -0.14 -2.36 8.65
CA ALA A 62 0.48 -1.27 9.39
C ALA A 62 0.80 -0.05 8.50
N VAL A 63 1.32 -0.28 7.28
CA VAL A 63 1.62 0.80 6.32
C VAL A 63 0.35 1.48 5.84
N ALA A 64 -0.69 0.71 5.49
CA ALA A 64 -1.97 1.25 5.06
C ALA A 64 -2.66 2.05 6.17
N ALA A 65 -2.69 1.51 7.41
CA ALA A 65 -3.24 2.19 8.56
C ALA A 65 -2.46 3.48 8.89
N GLY A 66 -1.13 3.44 8.83
CA GLY A 66 -0.29 4.63 9.01
C GLY A 66 -0.55 5.69 7.94
N GLY A 67 -0.74 5.27 6.68
CA GLY A 67 -1.11 6.15 5.57
C GLY A 67 -2.45 6.84 5.80
N ALA A 68 -3.50 6.06 6.11
CA ALA A 68 -4.84 6.59 6.39
C ALA A 68 -4.83 7.59 7.56
N TRP A 69 -4.16 7.24 8.67
CA TRP A 69 -4.05 8.13 9.83
C TRP A 69 -3.34 9.45 9.50
N ALA A 70 -2.26 9.39 8.71
CA ALA A 70 -1.57 10.58 8.22
C ALA A 70 -2.49 11.42 7.31
N GLY A 71 -3.26 10.76 6.44
CA GLY A 71 -4.30 11.37 5.60
C GLY A 71 -5.33 12.15 6.39
N ASP A 72 -5.91 11.54 7.43
CA ASP A 72 -6.88 12.18 8.32
C ASP A 72 -6.28 13.39 9.06
N CYS A 73 -5.05 13.26 9.55
CA CYS A 73 -4.35 14.35 10.22
C CYS A 73 -4.08 15.54 9.28
N LEU A 74 -3.70 15.25 8.03
CA LEU A 74 -3.52 16.27 6.99
C LEU A 74 -4.84 16.90 6.60
N GLY A 75 -5.90 16.12 6.40
CA GLY A 75 -7.25 16.60 6.10
C GLY A 75 -7.78 17.51 7.20
N TYR A 76 -7.58 17.13 8.46
CA TYR A 76 -7.91 17.98 9.62
C TYR A 76 -7.10 19.27 9.63
N ALA A 77 -5.78 19.22 9.37
CA ALA A 77 -4.94 20.41 9.35
C ALA A 77 -5.34 21.39 8.24
N VAL A 78 -5.64 20.88 7.03
CA VAL A 78 -6.13 21.68 5.90
C VAL A 78 -7.50 22.26 6.22
N GLY A 79 -8.44 21.45 6.70
CA GLY A 79 -9.79 21.91 7.06
C GLY A 79 -9.82 22.91 8.22
N ARG A 80 -8.88 22.83 9.17
CA ARG A 80 -8.72 23.80 10.26
C ARG A 80 -8.14 25.14 9.81
N SER A 81 -7.43 25.17 8.68
CA SER A 81 -6.78 26.38 8.17
C SER A 81 -7.58 27.10 7.08
N ALA A 82 -8.71 26.54 6.66
CA ALA A 82 -9.71 27.15 5.78
C ALA A 82 -10.80 27.86 6.58
#